data_AF-A0A3S1PFI5-F1
#
_entry.id   AF-A0A3S1PFI5-F1
#
_cell.length_a   1.000
_cell.length_b   1.000
_cell.length_c   1.000
_cell.angle_alpha   90.00
_cell.angle_beta   90.00
_cell.angle_gamma   90.00
#
_symmetry.space_group_name_H-M   'P 1'
#
loop_
_entity.id
_entity.type
_entity.pdbx_description
1 polymer ?
#
loop_
_entity_poly.entity_id
_entity_poly.type
_entity_poly.pdbx_seq_one_letter_code
_entity_poly.pdbx_strand_id
1 'polypeptide(L)'
;VIPPSGGAGMKFGSGLHRVPTSDADWNRQPVAGEGEAIRNLFSPPIARIAEYRVTEVVTCAYTFTSNEKFMAHEKGKCLVVSACSGHGYKFGAAVGRRVAAAVGDGDIAGLKAWLRAEVA
;
A
#
# COMPACT_ATOMS: atom_id res chain seq x y z
N VAL A 1 -2.04 13.05 -2.79
CA VAL A 1 -2.86 13.75 -1.77
C VAL A 1 -4.21 13.07 -1.69
N ILE A 2 -4.76 12.91 -0.49
CA ILE A 2 -6.17 12.54 -0.28
C ILE A 2 -6.86 13.76 0.33
N PRO A 3 -7.95 14.27 -0.28
CA PRO A 3 -8.66 15.43 0.25
C PRO A 3 -9.34 15.10 1.58
N PRO A 4 -9.73 16.12 2.37
CA PRO A 4 -10.51 15.92 3.59
C PRO A 4 -11.77 15.10 3.30
N SER A 5 -12.01 14.06 4.11
CA SER A 5 -13.20 13.22 4.02
C SER A 5 -13.51 12.59 5.37
N GLY A 6 -14.79 12.38 5.67
CA GLY A 6 -15.23 11.74 6.92
C GLY A 6 -14.77 12.44 8.21
N GLY A 7 -14.57 13.75 8.19
CA GLY A 7 -14.06 14.53 9.32
C GLY A 7 -12.53 14.50 9.48
N ALA A 8 -11.82 13.70 8.68
CA ALA A 8 -10.36 13.71 8.65
C ALA A 8 -9.81 14.90 7.85
N GLY A 9 -8.61 15.35 8.22
CA GLY A 9 -7.87 16.38 7.49
C GLY A 9 -7.35 15.92 6.12
N MET A 10 -6.71 16.83 5.40
CA MET A 10 -6.04 16.51 4.14
C MET A 10 -4.79 15.66 4.40
N LYS A 11 -4.65 14.54 3.67
CA LYS A 11 -3.48 13.66 3.80
C LYS A 11 -2.51 13.83 2.64
N PHE A 12 -1.25 14.11 3.00
CA PHE A 12 -0.11 14.07 2.11
C PHE A 12 0.65 12.76 2.30
N GLY A 13 1.20 12.21 1.22
CA GLY A 13 1.94 10.97 1.27
C GLY A 13 2.81 10.83 0.03
N SER A 14 4.06 10.44 0.23
CA SER A 14 5.03 10.27 -0.84
C SER A 14 5.82 8.98 -0.62
N GLY A 15 6.01 8.21 -1.70
CA GLY A 15 6.87 7.03 -1.67
C GLY A 15 8.36 7.36 -1.76
N LEU A 16 8.75 8.64 -1.93
CA LEU A 16 10.16 9.05 -2.09
C LEU A 16 10.99 8.87 -0.81
N HIS A 17 10.33 8.81 0.35
CA HIS A 17 10.98 8.61 1.66
C HIS A 17 11.01 7.14 2.08
N ARG A 18 10.60 6.23 1.20
CA ARG A 18 10.63 4.79 1.50
C ARG A 18 12.08 4.31 1.56
N VAL A 19 12.38 3.47 2.54
CA VAL A 19 13.69 2.84 2.72
C VAL A 19 13.53 1.33 2.75
N PRO A 20 14.38 0.56 2.04
CA PRO A 20 14.34 -0.89 2.08
C PRO A 20 14.77 -1.38 3.47
N THR A 21 14.00 -2.30 4.04
CA THR A 21 14.29 -2.97 5.32
C THR A 21 13.69 -4.37 5.31
N SER A 22 14.33 -5.31 6.02
CA SER A 22 13.79 -6.64 6.29
C SER A 22 12.97 -6.70 7.60
N ASP A 23 13.03 -5.65 8.40
CA ASP A 23 12.32 -5.54 9.67
C ASP A 23 11.19 -4.50 9.53
N ALA A 24 9.95 -4.98 9.66
CA ALA A 24 8.76 -4.16 9.53
C ALA A 24 8.53 -3.24 10.74
N ASP A 25 9.16 -3.54 11.89
CA ASP A 25 9.08 -2.77 13.13
C ASP A 25 10.24 -1.77 13.29
N TRP A 26 11.18 -1.77 12.33
CA TRP A 26 12.27 -0.82 12.31
C TRP A 26 11.82 0.58 11.88
N ASN A 27 12.38 1.61 12.53
CA ASN A 27 12.20 3.03 12.21
C ASN A 27 10.73 3.48 12.05
N ARG A 28 9.88 3.10 13.00
CA ARG A 28 8.44 3.41 12.97
C ARG A 28 8.08 4.81 13.47
N GLN A 29 9.04 5.52 14.07
CA GLN A 29 8.84 6.87 14.56
C GLN A 29 9.23 7.87 13.48
N PRO A 30 8.35 8.84 13.14
CA PRO A 30 8.71 9.91 12.22
C PRO A 30 9.91 10.72 12.72
N VAL A 31 10.75 11.19 11.79
CA VAL A 31 11.83 12.12 12.14
C VAL A 31 11.31 13.56 12.18
N ALA A 32 11.97 14.41 12.96
CA ALA A 32 11.59 15.82 13.07
C ALA A 32 11.62 16.50 11.68
N GLY A 33 10.54 17.21 11.32
CA GLY A 33 10.41 17.92 10.04
C GLY A 33 9.99 17.06 8.84
N GLU A 34 9.82 15.75 9.01
CA GLU A 34 9.47 14.83 7.91
C GLU A 34 8.10 15.15 7.31
N GLY A 35 7.13 15.52 8.14
CA GLY A 35 5.79 15.90 7.69
C GLY A 35 5.83 17.12 6.75
N GLU A 36 6.58 18.15 7.13
CA GLU A 36 6.79 19.35 6.33
C GLU A 36 7.54 19.05 5.04
N ALA A 37 8.58 18.22 5.10
CA ALA A 37 9.33 17.78 3.92
C ALA A 37 8.41 17.06 2.91
N ILE A 38 7.60 16.11 3.38
CA ILE A 38 6.63 15.38 2.54
C ILE A 38 5.56 16.33 1.98
N ARG A 39 4.99 17.21 2.82
CA ARG A 39 4.00 18.21 2.40
C ARG A 39 4.55 19.11 1.29
N ASN A 40 5.79 19.58 1.44
CA ASN A 40 6.40 20.54 0.50
C ASN A 40 6.66 19.96 -0.89
N LEU A 41 6.72 18.63 -1.05
CA LEU A 41 6.82 17.97 -2.36
C LEU A 41 5.64 18.28 -3.31
N PHE A 42 4.53 18.78 -2.78
CA PHE A 42 3.32 19.09 -3.56
C PHE A 42 3.23 20.54 -4.03
N SER A 43 4.31 21.32 -3.83
CA SER A 43 4.52 22.62 -4.49
C SER A 43 5.09 22.43 -5.90
N PRO A 44 4.76 23.28 -6.90
CA PRO A 44 3.78 24.36 -6.87
C PRO A 44 2.29 23.98 -7.08
N PRO A 45 1.86 22.74 -7.45
CA PRO A 45 0.45 22.46 -7.72
C PRO A 45 -0.53 22.89 -6.61
N ILE A 46 -0.09 22.86 -5.35
CA ILE A 46 -0.81 23.47 -4.23
C ILE A 46 -0.13 24.79 -3.88
N ALA A 47 -0.67 25.89 -4.42
CA ALA A 47 -0.03 27.21 -4.38
C ALA A 47 0.29 27.73 -2.96
N ARG A 48 -0.57 27.45 -1.98
CA ARG A 48 -0.44 27.90 -0.58
C ARG A 48 0.02 26.77 0.35
N ILE A 49 0.87 25.86 -0.14
CA ILE A 49 1.26 24.65 0.60
C ILE A 49 1.83 24.94 2.01
N ALA A 50 2.56 26.04 2.16
CA ALA A 50 3.20 26.42 3.42
C ALA A 50 2.19 26.82 4.52
N GLU A 51 0.96 27.18 4.14
CA GLU A 51 -0.09 27.58 5.09
C GLU A 51 -0.81 26.40 5.74
N TYR A 52 -0.67 25.20 5.18
CA TYR A 52 -1.22 23.98 5.78
C TYR A 52 -0.39 23.59 7.00
N ARG A 53 -1.02 23.47 8.16
CA ARG A 53 -0.39 22.96 9.38
C ARG A 53 -0.31 21.43 9.34
N VAL A 54 0.85 20.87 9.65
CA VAL A 54 0.99 19.43 9.91
C VAL A 54 0.42 19.15 11.31
N THR A 55 -0.63 18.34 11.37
CA THR A 55 -1.27 17.94 12.65
C THR A 55 -0.85 16.56 13.11
N GLU A 56 -0.39 15.71 12.20
CA GLU A 56 -0.01 14.32 12.46
C GLU A 56 0.97 13.84 11.38
N VAL A 57 1.92 12.98 11.77
CA VAL A 57 2.83 12.28 10.86
C VAL A 57 2.83 10.81 11.22
N VAL A 58 2.65 9.94 10.23
CA VAL A 58 2.51 8.49 10.42
C VAL A 58 3.40 7.75 9.42
N THR A 59 4.13 6.75 9.90
CA THR A 59 4.92 5.84 9.07
C THR A 59 4.08 4.65 8.61
N CYS A 60 4.40 4.09 7.44
CA CYS A 60 3.68 2.92 6.89
C CYS A 60 4.68 1.90 6.37
N ALA A 61 4.48 0.63 6.71
CA ALA A 61 5.24 -0.48 6.15
C ALA A 61 4.51 -1.06 4.93
N TYR A 62 5.28 -1.44 3.92
CA TYR A 62 4.79 -2.13 2.74
C TYR A 62 5.70 -3.32 2.46
N THR A 63 5.10 -4.43 2.06
CA THR A 63 5.83 -5.57 1.51
C THR A 63 5.87 -5.43 -0.01
N PHE A 64 7.06 -5.56 -0.60
CA PHE A 64 7.27 -5.52 -2.05
C PHE A 64 7.83 -6.86 -2.52
N THR A 65 7.27 -7.38 -3.61
CA THR A 65 7.89 -8.47 -4.37
C THR A 65 8.91 -7.88 -5.35
N SER A 66 9.93 -8.63 -5.72
CA SER A 66 11.00 -8.15 -6.63
C SER A 66 10.48 -7.76 -8.02
N ASN A 67 9.36 -8.34 -8.44
CA ASN A 67 8.70 -8.06 -9.72
C ASN A 67 7.43 -7.21 -9.56
N GLU A 68 7.18 -6.70 -8.35
CA GLU A 68 6.03 -5.88 -7.97
C GLU A 68 4.64 -6.52 -8.19
N LYS A 69 4.58 -7.82 -8.55
CA LYS A 69 3.33 -8.56 -8.74
C LYS A 69 2.74 -9.05 -7.42
N PHE A 70 1.43 -9.30 -7.40
CA PHE A 70 0.78 -9.97 -6.26
C PHE A 70 1.17 -11.45 -6.24
N MET A 71 1.07 -12.05 -5.07
CA MET A 71 1.40 -13.46 -4.89
C MET A 71 0.35 -14.19 -4.05
N ALA A 72 0.24 -15.48 -4.32
CA ALA A 72 -0.38 -16.42 -3.41
C ALA A 72 0.54 -17.63 -3.24
N HIS A 73 0.61 -18.16 -2.02
CA HIS A 73 1.45 -19.29 -1.65
C HIS A 73 0.66 -20.29 -0.81
N GLU A 74 0.80 -21.57 -1.11
CA GLU A 74 0.14 -22.65 -0.39
C GLU A 74 1.12 -23.30 0.58
N LYS A 75 0.70 -23.48 1.84
CA LYS A 75 1.45 -24.18 2.88
C LYS A 75 0.51 -25.15 3.60
N GLY A 76 0.49 -26.41 3.15
CA GLY A 76 -0.48 -27.40 3.63
C GLY A 76 -1.90 -26.94 3.33
N LYS A 77 -2.73 -26.76 4.36
CA LYS A 77 -4.11 -26.25 4.23
C LYS A 77 -4.22 -24.71 4.26
N CYS A 78 -3.09 -24.00 4.35
CA CYS A 78 -3.05 -22.54 4.41
C CYS A 78 -2.81 -21.95 3.02
N LEU A 79 -3.68 -21.03 2.60
CA LEU A 79 -3.46 -20.16 1.45
C LEU A 79 -3.08 -18.76 1.95
N VAL A 80 -1.83 -18.37 1.71
CA VAL A 80 -1.34 -17.01 1.97
C VAL A 80 -1.55 -16.19 0.71
N VAL A 81 -2.26 -15.07 0.81
CA VAL A 81 -2.49 -14.14 -0.30
C VAL A 81 -1.93 -12.79 0.07
N SER A 82 -1.13 -12.21 -0.81
CA SER A 82 -0.60 -10.87 -0.61
C SER A 82 -0.75 -10.01 -1.85
N ALA A 83 -1.60 -8.99 -1.73
CA ALA A 83 -1.71 -7.89 -2.68
C ALA A 83 -0.61 -6.83 -2.40
N CYS A 84 0.64 -7.32 -2.42
CA CYS A 84 1.87 -6.57 -2.14
C CYS A 84 2.05 -5.32 -3.02
N SER A 85 3.15 -4.61 -2.77
CA SER A 85 3.71 -3.59 -3.66
C SER A 85 2.97 -2.26 -3.66
N GLY A 86 2.30 -1.92 -2.55
CA GLY A 86 1.64 -0.61 -2.37
C GLY A 86 0.24 -0.50 -2.99
N HIS A 87 -0.38 -1.63 -3.37
CA HIS A 87 -1.63 -1.65 -4.11
C HIS A 87 -2.80 -2.32 -3.37
N GLY A 88 -2.58 -2.87 -2.18
CA GLY A 88 -3.61 -3.59 -1.43
C GLY A 88 -4.90 -2.80 -1.20
N TYR A 89 -4.81 -1.49 -0.91
CA TYR A 89 -6.01 -0.66 -0.71
C TYR A 89 -6.90 -0.58 -1.95
N LYS A 90 -6.32 -0.37 -3.14
CA LYS A 90 -7.11 -0.15 -4.36
C LYS A 90 -7.71 -1.43 -4.94
N PHE A 91 -7.08 -2.58 -4.71
CA PHE A 91 -7.54 -3.86 -5.26
C PHE A 91 -8.08 -4.84 -4.23
N GLY A 92 -8.09 -4.51 -2.93
CA GLY A 92 -8.47 -5.43 -1.86
C GLY A 92 -9.83 -6.10 -2.08
N ALA A 93 -10.84 -5.35 -2.53
CA ALA A 93 -12.16 -5.90 -2.83
C ALA A 93 -12.18 -6.84 -4.04
N ALA A 94 -11.39 -6.56 -5.09
CA ALA A 94 -11.30 -7.43 -6.26
C ALA A 94 -10.55 -8.73 -5.93
N VAL A 95 -9.41 -8.60 -5.22
CA VAL A 95 -8.62 -9.72 -4.73
C VAL A 95 -9.45 -10.61 -3.81
N GLY A 96 -10.16 -10.03 -2.84
CA GLY A 96 -11.01 -10.78 -1.91
C GLY A 96 -12.09 -11.61 -2.61
N ARG A 97 -12.76 -11.03 -3.63
CA ARG A 97 -13.75 -11.77 -4.43
C ARG A 97 -13.13 -12.94 -5.19
N ARG A 98 -11.97 -12.75 -5.82
CA ARG A 98 -11.29 -13.82 -6.57
C ARG A 98 -10.79 -14.92 -5.63
N VAL A 99 -10.30 -14.56 -4.44
CA VAL A 99 -9.90 -15.51 -3.40
C VAL A 99 -11.10 -16.34 -2.93
N ALA A 100 -12.24 -15.69 -2.64
CA ALA A 100 -13.44 -16.40 -2.21
C ALA A 100 -13.93 -17.42 -3.27
N ALA A 101 -13.91 -17.03 -4.55
CA ALA A 101 -14.25 -17.94 -5.65
C ALA A 101 -13.30 -19.15 -5.70
N ALA A 102 -11.98 -18.88 -5.72
CA ALA A 102 -10.94 -19.90 -5.81
C ALA A 102 -10.95 -20.90 -4.63
N VAL A 103 -11.31 -20.44 -3.43
CA VAL A 103 -11.49 -21.32 -2.26
C VAL A 103 -12.75 -22.17 -2.39
N GLY A 104 -13.81 -21.63 -3.02
CA GLY A 104 -15.08 -22.34 -3.21
C GLY A 104 -15.04 -23.39 -4.32
N ASP A 105 -14.35 -23.10 -5.43
CA ASP A 105 -14.28 -23.98 -6.61
C ASP A 105 -12.98 -24.79 -6.71
N GLY A 106 -11.95 -24.45 -5.93
CA GLY A 106 -10.64 -25.10 -5.93
C GLY A 106 -9.65 -24.56 -6.97
N ASP A 107 -9.98 -23.52 -7.74
CA ASP A 107 -9.13 -22.93 -8.78
C ASP A 107 -8.01 -22.02 -8.19
N ILE A 108 -7.12 -22.61 -7.39
CA ILE A 108 -5.98 -21.89 -6.79
C ILE A 108 -4.94 -21.53 -7.86
N ALA A 109 -4.78 -22.35 -8.90
CA ALA A 109 -3.88 -22.09 -10.01
C ALA A 109 -4.32 -20.85 -10.81
N GLY A 110 -5.61 -20.74 -11.14
CA GLY A 110 -6.16 -19.58 -11.83
C GLY A 110 -6.17 -18.32 -10.96
N LEU A 111 -6.36 -18.43 -9.65
CA LEU A 111 -6.12 -17.31 -8.73
C LEU A 111 -4.68 -16.80 -8.82
N LYS A 112 -3.70 -17.71 -8.75
CA LYS A 112 -2.27 -17.39 -8.82
C LYS A 112 -1.91 -16.68 -10.14
N ALA A 113 -2.41 -17.16 -11.27
CA ALA A 113 -2.20 -16.54 -12.57
C ALA A 113 -2.85 -15.15 -12.67
N TRP A 114 -4.09 -15.03 -12.21
CA TRP A 114 -4.84 -13.77 -12.18
C TRP A 114 -4.15 -12.70 -11.32
N LEU A 115 -3.67 -13.07 -10.13
CA LEU A 115 -2.93 -12.17 -9.23
C LEU A 115 -1.65 -11.62 -9.89
N ARG A 116 -1.02 -12.40 -10.78
CA ARG A 116 0.20 -12.02 -11.51
C ARG A 116 -0.07 -11.36 -12.85
N ALA A 117 -1.33 -11.14 -13.21
CA ALA A 117 -1.78 -10.66 -14.52
C ALA A 117 -1.13 -11.46 -15.66
N GLU A 118 -1.05 -12.78 -15.51
CA GLU A 118 -0.55 -13.67 -16.56
C GLU A 118 -1.62 -13.84 -17.64
N VAL A 119 -1.19 -13.91 -18.89
CA VAL A 119 -2.10 -14.16 -20.02
C VAL A 119 -2.67 -15.56 -19.88
N ALA A 120 -4.00 -15.67 -20.03
CA ALA A 120 -4.72 -16.95 -20.02
C ALA A 120 -4.46 -17.76 -21.29
#